data_AF-A0A0A9XMW8-F1
#
_entry.id   AF-A0A0A9XMW8-F1
#
_cell.length_a   1.000
_cell.length_b   1.000
_cell.length_c   1.000
_cell.angle_alpha   90.00
_cell.angle_beta   90.00
_cell.angle_gamma   90.00
#
_symmetry.space_group_name_H-M   'P 1'
#
loop_
_entity.id
_entity.type
_entity.pdbx_description
1 polymer ?
#
loop_
_entity_poly.entity_id
_entity_poly.type
_entity_poly.pdbx_seq_one_letter_code
_entity_poly.pdbx_strand_id
1 'polypeptide(L)'
;ADSVLGKVVRFIQEGWPRKEAVGDEFGTYFEKREELSYEEGILLWKGRIVVPNVLQGKVMQILHEGHPGASAMRSVARLHLWWPKMDKQIENFLKLCSSCQQN
;
A
#
# COMPACT_ATOMS: atom_id res chain seq x y z
N ALA A 1 -0.70 3.16 16.27
CA ALA A 1 -1.76 2.80 15.31
C ALA A 1 -1.63 3.68 14.07
N ASP A 2 -1.83 3.15 12.87
CA ASP A 2 -1.78 3.94 11.63
C ASP A 2 -2.98 4.90 11.59
N SER A 3 -2.73 6.18 11.86
CA SER A 3 -3.78 7.20 11.99
C SER A 3 -4.49 7.51 10.67
N VAL A 4 -3.85 7.23 9.53
CA VAL A 4 -4.42 7.42 8.20
C VAL A 4 -5.38 6.29 7.90
N LEU A 5 -4.93 5.03 7.99
CA LEU A 5 -5.81 3.89 7.69
C LEU A 5 -6.99 3.79 8.66
N GLY A 6 -6.81 4.13 9.94
CA GLY A 6 -7.92 4.19 10.88
C GLY A 6 -9.02 5.18 10.46
N LYS A 7 -8.64 6.35 9.94
CA LYS A 7 -9.59 7.33 9.39
C LYS A 7 -10.23 6.85 8.09
N VAL A 8 -9.47 6.19 7.21
CA VAL A 8 -10.01 5.60 5.97
C VAL A 8 -11.08 4.55 6.29
N VAL A 9 -10.83 3.66 7.26
CA VAL A 9 -11.82 2.68 7.73
C VAL A 9 -13.08 3.38 8.22
N ARG A 10 -12.93 4.45 9.01
CA ARG A 10 -14.06 5.26 9.47
C ARG A 10 -14.85 5.88 8.32
N PHE A 11 -14.19 6.41 7.28
CA PHE A 11 -14.87 6.95 6.10
C PHE A 11 -15.61 5.87 5.30
N ILE A 12 -15.10 4.63 5.26
CA ILE A 12 -15.80 3.51 4.63
C ILE A 12 -17.10 3.18 5.39
N GLN A 13 -17.06 3.23 6.73
CA GLN A 13 -18.19 2.87 7.58
C GLN A 13 -19.24 3.98 7.74
N GLU A 14 -18.80 5.23 7.89
CA GLU A 14 -19.66 6.40 8.16
C GLU A 14 -19.99 7.20 6.90
N GLY A 15 -19.30 6.93 5.80
CA GLY A 15 -19.39 7.68 4.55
C GLY A 15 -18.21 8.64 4.35
N TRP A 16 -17.85 8.83 3.09
CA TRP A 16 -16.76 9.73 2.72
C TRP A 16 -17.21 11.19 2.74
N PRO A 17 -16.39 12.11 3.28
CA PRO A 17 -16.66 13.53 3.14
C PRO A 17 -16.55 13.97 1.67
N ARG A 18 -17.05 15.17 1.35
CA ARG A 18 -16.88 15.75 0.01
C ARG A 18 -15.40 15.97 -0.29
N LYS A 19 -15.03 15.87 -1.57
CA LYS A 19 -13.65 15.91 -2.05
C LYS A 19 -12.86 17.11 -1.51
N GLU A 20 -13.50 18.26 -1.36
CA GLU A 20 -12.88 19.50 -0.90
C GLU A 20 -12.52 19.47 0.60
N ALA A 21 -13.17 18.61 1.37
CA ALA A 21 -12.91 18.40 2.80
C ALA A 21 -11.99 17.20 3.07
N VAL A 22 -11.61 16.47 2.02
CA VAL A 22 -10.67 15.34 2.09
C VAL A 22 -9.25 15.91 2.04
N GLY A 23 -8.49 15.75 3.12
CA GLY A 23 -7.07 16.14 3.14
C GLY A 23 -6.26 15.40 2.07
N ASP A 24 -5.19 16.03 1.58
CA ASP A 24 -4.33 15.49 0.51
C ASP A 24 -3.79 14.09 0.83
N GLU A 25 -3.57 13.78 2.11
CA GLU A 25 -3.11 12.47 2.56
C GLU A 25 -4.12 11.33 2.29
N PHE A 26 -5.40 11.67 2.11
CA PHE A 26 -6.48 10.75 1.81
C PHE A 26 -6.84 10.71 0.32
N GLY A 27 -6.30 11.61 -0.52
CA GLY A 27 -6.70 11.77 -1.91
C GLY A 27 -6.67 10.47 -2.71
N THR A 28 -5.58 9.70 -2.60
CA THR A 28 -5.46 8.40 -3.29
C THR A 28 -6.50 7.37 -2.82
N TYR A 29 -6.88 7.40 -1.55
CA TYR A 29 -7.91 6.50 -1.02
C TYR A 29 -9.30 6.96 -1.45
N PHE A 30 -9.55 8.28 -1.46
CA PHE A 30 -10.82 8.86 -1.92
C PHE A 30 -11.10 8.56 -3.39
N GLU A 31 -10.08 8.62 -4.25
CA GLU A 31 -10.20 8.25 -5.67
C GLU A 31 -10.56 6.77 -5.87
N LYS A 32 -10.19 5.92 -4.91
CA LYS A 32 -10.38 4.46 -4.93
C LYS A 32 -11.53 3.97 -4.05
N ARG A 33 -12.26 4.89 -3.41
CA ARG A 33 -13.20 4.59 -2.34
C ARG A 33 -14.28 3.59 -2.68
N GLU A 34 -14.76 3.59 -3.93
CA GLU A 34 -15.80 2.67 -4.40
C GLU A 34 -15.31 1.22 -4.47
N GLU A 35 -13.98 1.01 -4.45
CA GLU A 35 -13.32 -0.29 -4.55
C GLU A 35 -12.61 -0.68 -3.24
N LEU A 36 -12.78 0.14 -2.20
CA LEU A 36 -12.29 -0.14 -0.86
C LEU A 36 -13.34 -0.89 -0.04
N SER A 37 -12.92 -1.94 0.66
CA SER A 37 -13.75 -2.66 1.62
C SER A 37 -13.02 -2.88 2.93
N TYR A 38 -13.79 -3.04 4.02
CA TYR A 38 -13.25 -3.36 5.34
C TYR A 38 -13.98 -4.57 5.91
N GLU A 39 -13.26 -5.67 6.03
CA GLU A 39 -13.81 -6.99 6.34
C GLU A 39 -12.93 -7.67 7.38
N GLU A 40 -13.52 -8.19 8.46
CA GLU A 40 -12.81 -8.93 9.53
C GLU A 40 -11.57 -8.21 10.09
N GLY A 41 -11.61 -6.87 10.15
CA GLY A 41 -10.49 -6.08 10.65
C GLY A 41 -9.44 -5.71 9.59
N ILE A 42 -9.62 -6.14 8.35
CA ILE A 42 -8.67 -5.96 7.24
C ILE A 42 -9.23 -4.97 6.22
N LEU A 43 -8.43 -3.95 5.89
CA LEU A 43 -8.73 -3.02 4.81
C LEU A 43 -8.24 -3.59 3.47
N LEU A 44 -9.13 -3.61 2.48
CA LEU A 44 -8.89 -4.17 1.16
C LEU A 44 -9.12 -3.14 0.06
N TRP A 45 -8.35 -3.23 -1.03
CA TRP A 45 -8.62 -2.54 -2.31
C TRP A 45 -8.63 -3.56 -3.44
N LYS A 46 -9.78 -3.74 -4.12
CA LYS A 46 -9.96 -4.80 -5.14
C LYS A 46 -9.51 -6.20 -4.65
N GLY A 47 -9.82 -6.53 -3.40
CA GLY A 47 -9.41 -7.80 -2.77
C GLY A 47 -7.93 -7.89 -2.38
N ARG A 48 -7.16 -6.80 -2.47
CA ARG A 48 -5.74 -6.74 -2.07
C ARG A 48 -5.62 -6.08 -0.71
N ILE A 49 -4.72 -6.57 0.13
CA ILE A 49 -4.50 -6.05 1.47
C ILE A 49 -3.90 -4.65 1.38
N VAL A 50 -4.57 -3.67 1.99
CA VAL A 50 -4.02 -2.33 2.19
C VAL A 50 -3.06 -2.36 3.36
N VAL A 51 -1.76 -2.28 3.07
CA VAL A 51 -0.72 -2.51 4.09
C VAL A 51 -0.48 -1.24 4.93
N PRO A 52 -0.65 -1.30 6.27
CA PRO A 52 -0.29 -0.20 7.18
C PRO A 52 1.17 0.21 7.04
N ASN A 53 1.45 1.51 7.20
CA ASN A 53 2.80 2.05 6.99
C ASN A 53 3.88 1.33 7.83
N VAL A 54 3.53 0.99 9.07
CA VAL A 54 4.41 0.26 10.01
C VAL A 54 4.79 -1.15 9.53
N LEU A 55 4.01 -1.77 8.65
CA LEU A 55 4.26 -3.10 8.10
C LEU A 55 4.92 -3.07 6.72
N GLN A 56 4.87 -1.94 6.00
CA GLN A 56 5.42 -1.83 4.65
C GLN A 56 6.91 -2.20 4.60
N GLY A 57 7.70 -1.82 5.61
CA GLY A 57 9.12 -2.19 5.70
C GLY A 57 9.34 -3.71 5.76
N LYS A 58 8.57 -4.41 6.60
CA LYS A 58 8.63 -5.88 6.72
C LYS A 58 8.20 -6.56 5.42
N VAL A 59 7.15 -6.05 4.78
CA VAL A 59 6.70 -6.51 3.46
C VAL A 59 7.79 -6.34 2.40
N MET A 60 8.51 -5.22 2.38
CA MET A 60 9.64 -5.03 1.45
C MET A 60 10.73 -6.07 1.65
N GLN A 61 11.09 -6.38 2.90
CA GLN A 61 12.09 -7.41 3.20
C GLN A 61 11.66 -8.78 2.68
N ILE A 62 10.40 -9.17 2.88
CA ILE A 62 9.85 -10.43 2.39
C ILE A 62 9.84 -10.48 0.86
N LEU A 63 9.35 -9.43 0.20
CA LEU A 63 9.32 -9.37 -1.27
C LEU A 63 10.72 -9.39 -1.91
N HIS A 64 11.73 -8.92 -1.18
CA HIS A 64 13.11 -8.86 -1.64
C HIS A 64 13.91 -10.13 -1.32
N GLU A 65 13.33 -11.10 -0.60
CA GLU A 65 14.01 -12.36 -0.30
C GLU A 65 14.45 -13.05 -1.61
N GLY A 66 15.73 -13.42 -1.70
CA GLY A 66 16.32 -13.97 -2.93
C GLY A 66 16.70 -12.91 -3.99
N HIS A 67 16.67 -11.63 -3.66
CA HIS A 67 17.04 -10.49 -4.53
C HIS A 67 16.33 -10.46 -5.91
N PRO A 68 15.00 -10.66 -5.97
CA PRO A 68 14.27 -10.53 -7.23
C PRO A 68 14.35 -9.09 -7.75
N GLY A 69 14.50 -8.95 -9.07
CA GLY A 69 14.46 -7.63 -9.70
C GLY A 69 13.11 -6.92 -9.58
N ALA A 70 13.08 -5.63 -9.95
CA ALA A 70 11.89 -4.77 -9.78
C ALA A 70 10.62 -5.30 -10.44
N SER A 71 10.73 -5.97 -11.60
CA SER A 71 9.57 -6.55 -12.28
C SER A 71 8.92 -7.66 -11.44
N ALA A 72 9.74 -8.59 -10.93
CA ALA A 72 9.26 -9.71 -10.13
C ALA A 72 8.65 -9.25 -8.80
N MET A 73 9.31 -8.34 -8.08
CA MET A 73 8.77 -7.76 -6.84
C MET A 73 7.42 -7.06 -7.07
N ARG A 74 7.30 -6.25 -8.13
CA ARG A 74 6.04 -5.55 -8.46
C ARG A 74 4.94 -6.54 -8.80
N SER A 75 5.23 -7.59 -9.56
CA SER A 75 4.24 -8.61 -9.91
C SER A 75 3.66 -9.30 -8.67
N VAL A 76 4.50 -9.76 -7.75
CA VAL A 76 4.05 -10.42 -6.51
C VAL A 76 3.30 -9.42 -5.62
N ALA A 77 3.85 -8.23 -5.42
CA ALA A 77 3.22 -7.21 -4.58
C ALA A 77 1.83 -6.83 -5.09
N ARG A 78 1.68 -6.55 -6.38
CA ARG A 78 0.41 -6.10 -6.98
C ARG A 78 -0.66 -7.19 -6.99
N LEU A 79 -0.29 -8.47 -6.85
CA LEU A 79 -1.27 -9.55 -6.77
C LEU A 79 -1.99 -9.57 -5.42
N HIS A 80 -1.29 -9.25 -4.33
CA HIS A 80 -1.79 -9.45 -2.97
C HIS A 80 -1.95 -8.16 -2.16
N LEU A 81 -1.21 -7.12 -2.51
CA LEU A 81 -0.97 -5.96 -1.65
C LEU A 81 -1.22 -4.65 -2.39
N TRP A 82 -1.48 -3.62 -1.60
CA TRP A 82 -1.54 -2.26 -2.09
C TRP A 82 -1.27 -1.22 -1.01
N TRP A 83 -0.61 -0.12 -1.37
CA TRP A 83 -0.60 1.14 -0.64
C TRP A 83 -0.15 2.26 -1.61
N PRO A 84 -0.40 3.54 -1.28
CA PRO A 84 0.06 4.65 -2.12
C PRO A 84 1.57 4.60 -2.34
N LYS A 85 2.00 4.77 -3.61
CA LYS A 85 3.42 4.80 -4.04
C LYS A 85 4.21 3.50 -3.80
N MET A 86 3.54 2.35 -3.66
CA MET A 86 4.17 1.02 -3.51
C MET A 86 5.27 0.74 -4.54
N ASP A 87 5.01 0.96 -5.84
CA ASP A 87 6.01 0.71 -6.89
C ASP A 87 7.27 1.58 -6.72
N LYS A 88 7.10 2.85 -6.36
CA LYS A 88 8.22 3.76 -6.09
C LYS A 88 9.02 3.32 -4.87
N GLN A 89 8.35 2.79 -3.85
CA GLN A 89 9.01 2.24 -2.67
C GLN A 89 9.82 1.00 -3.01
N ILE A 90 9.31 0.10 -3.86
CA ILE A 90 10.06 -1.06 -4.37
C ILE A 90 11.32 -0.62 -5.12
N GLU A 91 11.20 0.35 -6.03
CA GLU A 91 12.35 0.89 -6.79
C GLU A 91 13.41 1.50 -5.87
N ASN A 92 12.99 2.28 -4.88
CA ASN A 92 13.90 2.87 -3.90
C ASN A 92 14.56 1.80 -3.03
N PHE A 93 13.82 0.77 -2.65
CA PHE A 93 14.35 -0.34 -1.85
C PHE A 93 15.47 -1.08 -2.60
N LEU A 94 15.26 -1.37 -3.88
CA LEU A 94 16.27 -2.05 -4.72
C LEU A 94 17.52 -1.19 -4.95
N LYS A 95 17.38 0.14 -5.05
CA LYS A 95 18.52 1.08 -5.14
C LYS A 95 19.43 1.05 -3.91
N LEU A 96 18.90 0.65 -2.76
CA LEU A 96 19.65 0.54 -1.51
C LEU A 96 20.30 -0.83 -1.32
N CYS A 97 19.98 -1.82 -2.16
CA CYS A 97 20.57 -3.15 -2.09
C CYS A 97 21.80 -3.25 -3.01
N SER A 98 22.99 -3.40 -2.42
CA SER A 98 24.24 -3.57 -3.18
C SER A 98 24.20 -4.75 -4.15
N SER A 99 23.69 -5.90 -3.72
CA SER A 99 23.58 -7.10 -4.57
C SER A 99 22.66 -6.88 -5.77
N CYS A 100 21.56 -6.13 -5.61
CA CYS A 100 20.67 -5.80 -6.72
C CYS A 100 21.24 -4.72 -7.65
N GLN A 101 22.19 -3.90 -7.18
CA GLN A 101 22.87 -2.89 -8.01
C GLN A 101 24.07 -3.44 -8.77
N GLN A 102 24.57 -4.62 -8.42
CA GLN A 102 25.74 -5.25 -9.04
C GLN A 102 25.40 -6.09 -10.28
N ASN A 103 24.12 -6.23 -10.62
CA ASN A 103 23.62 -6.95 -11.79
C ASN A 103 23.18 -6.01 -12.91
#